data_AF-A0A961Y212-F1
#
_entry.id   AF-A0A961Y212-F1
#
_cell.length_a   1.000
_cell.length_b   1.000
_cell.length_c   1.000
_cell.angle_alpha   90.00
_cell.angle_beta   90.00
_cell.angle_gamma   90.00
#
_symmetry.space_group_name_H-M   'P 1'
#
loop_
_entity.id
_entity.type
_entity.pdbx_description
1 polymer ?
#
loop_
_entity_poly.entity_id
_entity_poly.type
_entity_poly.pdbx_seq_one_letter_code
_entity_poly.pdbx_strand_id
1 'polypeptide(L)'
;MPTHLTARLAWHNDGWDGSVCRSPERNTYCVGCKSFPGDVIARERDLTREQHLAGRAGAKLEGYVPPCSYSYNAFGIGRAEAASNPPDFFYGGAKRHAWELEPATVSVWPYEAMYAEEVKAGGFLDNDRRRALTLEFFRPIQKDCGNNLIFYYANYSNPLSEEDAQKYVLIGVSRIVSVGSELFYEDVKQNIAEKYAGGMIWARDISSAYPNEGLRIPYHHYLDDPQRLAEIALFPENPYLCKYGSKHLSDDEALGLLEQFLAKVRLLREIGDKSEDWTVREAWLLKTIAQLWKHRGLYPGLLNALKVAGAERLIDKTKALYATEGAAKAHATAFEVLDQGKANVLTTGIDAGGLKKITRSWRLLEDGSRLLLRHVLPRLDLTQDVMGAIISADRADCGVTASPEEIAHNPYSLAEMYCGESKDDRIPWSTVDRGVLPSPDLGGEPLAEIDGNDERRFRSLCVEHLRREPNHTFRLAEDLIVEITRRMQHLPEWKQAEFSTRYFDVDAEF
;
A
#
# COMPACT_ATOMS: atom_id res chain seq x y z
N MET A 1 -8.45 -9.52 10.46
CA MET A 1 -7.27 -8.71 10.14
C MET A 1 -7.79 -7.52 9.35
N PRO A 2 -7.49 -6.27 9.77
CA PRO A 2 -7.63 -5.08 8.96
C PRO A 2 -7.24 -5.30 7.49
N THR A 3 -7.90 -4.54 6.64
CA THR A 3 -7.69 -4.48 5.19
C THR A 3 -7.67 -3.00 4.85
N HIS A 4 -6.48 -2.41 4.84
CA HIS A 4 -6.33 -1.00 4.49
C HIS A 4 -6.51 -0.81 2.98
N LEU A 5 -6.63 0.44 2.53
CA LEU A 5 -7.01 0.77 1.16
C LEU A 5 -6.08 1.84 0.59
N THR A 6 -5.66 1.71 -0.66
CA THR A 6 -5.13 2.86 -1.43
C THR A 6 -6.23 3.52 -2.25
N ALA A 7 -6.17 4.84 -2.42
CA ALA A 7 -7.15 5.59 -3.21
C ALA A 7 -6.46 6.60 -4.13
N ARG A 8 -6.69 6.45 -5.43
CA ARG A 8 -6.19 7.38 -6.44
C ARG A 8 -6.98 8.69 -6.42
N LEU A 9 -6.26 9.80 -6.47
CA LEU A 9 -6.80 11.14 -6.64
C LEU A 9 -6.37 11.72 -8.00
N ALA A 10 -7.22 12.58 -8.59
CA ALA A 10 -6.76 13.50 -9.63
C ALA A 10 -5.99 14.64 -8.96
N TRP A 11 -4.92 15.13 -9.57
CA TRP A 11 -4.14 16.20 -8.96
C TRP A 11 -4.98 17.47 -8.73
N HIS A 12 -4.90 18.05 -7.53
CA HIS A 12 -5.61 19.28 -7.16
C HIS A 12 -4.62 20.31 -6.61
N ASN A 13 -4.53 21.47 -7.28
CA ASN A 13 -3.55 22.52 -6.92
C ASN A 13 -3.84 23.21 -5.58
N ASP A 14 -5.02 23.01 -5.00
CA ASP A 14 -5.40 23.58 -3.69
C ASP A 14 -5.69 22.49 -2.64
N GLY A 15 -5.04 21.33 -2.79
CA GLY A 15 -4.98 20.33 -1.73
C GLY A 15 -6.23 19.45 -1.54
N TRP A 16 -7.12 19.34 -2.53
CA TRP A 16 -8.32 18.50 -2.41
C TRP A 16 -9.21 18.88 -1.21
N ASP A 17 -9.43 20.19 -1.02
CA ASP A 17 -10.17 20.77 0.11
C ASP A 17 -11.69 20.94 -0.15
N GLY A 18 -12.21 20.38 -1.25
CA GLY A 18 -13.61 20.49 -1.67
C GLY A 18 -13.94 21.76 -2.46
N SER A 19 -12.94 22.60 -2.77
CA SER A 19 -13.12 23.81 -3.59
C SER A 19 -12.71 23.60 -5.04
N VAL A 20 -13.18 24.48 -5.94
CA VAL A 20 -12.56 24.64 -7.26
C VAL A 20 -11.19 25.27 -7.08
N CYS A 21 -10.17 24.76 -7.79
CA CYS A 21 -8.81 25.31 -7.72
C CYS A 21 -8.81 26.85 -7.85
N ARG A 22 -7.91 27.55 -7.15
CA ARG A 22 -7.79 29.03 -7.18
C ARG A 22 -7.28 29.57 -8.52
N SER A 23 -6.49 28.77 -9.22
CA SER A 23 -6.01 29.05 -10.58
C SER A 23 -6.25 27.81 -11.44
N PRO A 24 -7.51 27.54 -11.81
CA PRO A 24 -7.88 26.29 -12.47
C PRO A 24 -7.13 26.12 -13.80
N GLU A 25 -6.90 27.20 -14.56
CA GLU A 25 -6.14 27.17 -15.82
C GLU A 25 -4.68 26.72 -15.66
N ARG A 26 -4.10 26.84 -14.45
CA ARG A 26 -2.74 26.40 -14.16
C ARG A 26 -2.66 24.92 -13.76
N ASN A 27 -3.79 24.27 -13.47
CA ASN A 27 -3.82 22.84 -13.17
C ASN A 27 -3.93 22.04 -14.48
N THR A 28 -2.79 21.80 -15.12
CA THR A 28 -2.68 20.95 -16.32
C THR A 28 -2.65 19.47 -15.97
N TYR A 29 -2.36 19.13 -14.71
CA TYR A 29 -2.24 17.75 -14.24
C TYR A 29 -3.61 17.07 -14.08
N CYS A 30 -4.65 17.79 -13.64
CA CYS A 30 -5.99 17.21 -13.49
C CYS A 30 -6.61 16.73 -14.82
N VAL A 31 -6.22 17.33 -15.95
CA VAL A 31 -6.64 16.95 -17.31
C VAL A 31 -5.64 16.04 -18.01
N GLY A 32 -4.57 15.60 -17.33
CA GLY A 32 -3.55 14.74 -17.92
C GLY A 32 -4.07 13.33 -18.24
N CYS A 33 -3.44 12.65 -19.19
CA CYS A 33 -3.88 11.34 -19.68
C CYS A 33 -3.80 10.20 -18.65
N LYS A 34 -3.10 10.42 -17.52
CA LYS A 34 -3.00 9.48 -16.39
C LYS A 34 -3.76 9.96 -15.16
N SER A 35 -4.62 10.97 -15.31
CA SER A 35 -5.49 11.50 -14.27
C SER A 35 -6.60 10.50 -13.85
N PHE A 36 -7.45 10.93 -12.92
CA PHE A 36 -8.50 10.12 -12.32
C PHE A 36 -9.87 10.81 -12.36
N PRO A 37 -10.97 10.12 -12.71
CA PRO A 37 -11.03 8.75 -13.22
C PRO A 37 -10.81 8.71 -14.74
N GLY A 38 -9.57 8.53 -15.20
CA GLY A 38 -9.24 8.51 -16.63
C GLY A 38 -9.24 9.91 -17.24
N ASP A 39 -9.99 10.09 -18.33
CA ASP A 39 -10.05 11.33 -19.11
C ASP A 39 -11.28 12.20 -18.80
N VAL A 40 -12.11 11.81 -17.82
CA VAL A 40 -13.39 12.48 -17.49
C VAL A 40 -13.19 13.98 -17.25
N ILE A 41 -12.18 14.37 -16.48
CA ILE A 41 -11.87 15.78 -16.21
C ILE A 41 -11.49 16.51 -17.51
N ALA A 42 -10.70 15.89 -18.38
CA ALA A 42 -10.32 16.52 -19.65
C ALA A 42 -11.52 16.73 -20.60
N ARG A 43 -12.49 15.80 -20.59
CA ARG A 43 -13.67 15.86 -21.46
C ARG A 43 -14.77 16.79 -20.95
N GLU A 44 -15.01 16.81 -19.64
CA GLU A 44 -16.22 17.43 -19.06
C GLU A 44 -15.98 18.79 -18.39
N ARG A 45 -14.71 19.20 -18.25
CA ARG A 45 -14.34 20.45 -17.60
C ARG A 45 -14.80 21.69 -18.38
N ASP A 46 -15.51 22.57 -17.68
CA ASP A 46 -15.80 23.93 -18.14
C ASP A 46 -14.81 24.92 -17.48
N LEU A 47 -13.71 25.20 -18.18
CA LEU A 47 -12.65 26.07 -17.64
C LEU A 47 -13.17 27.50 -17.39
N THR A 48 -14.03 28.04 -18.25
CA THR A 48 -14.56 29.39 -18.09
C THR A 48 -15.37 29.50 -16.81
N ARG A 49 -16.21 28.49 -16.55
CA ARG A 49 -17.02 28.42 -15.32
C ARG A 49 -16.16 28.18 -14.09
N GLU A 50 -15.14 27.32 -14.17
CA GLU A 50 -14.20 27.10 -13.08
C GLU A 50 -13.41 28.36 -12.72
N GLN A 51 -12.98 29.16 -13.71
CA GLN A 51 -12.32 30.44 -13.45
C GLN A 51 -13.24 31.43 -12.73
N HIS A 52 -14.53 31.47 -13.08
CA HIS A 52 -15.52 32.29 -12.38
C HIS A 52 -15.74 31.83 -10.92
N LEU A 53 -15.68 30.52 -10.69
CA LEU A 53 -15.92 29.87 -9.39
C LEU A 53 -14.63 29.57 -8.60
N ALA A 54 -13.48 30.10 -9.02
CA ALA A 54 -12.19 29.78 -8.43
C ALA A 54 -12.17 30.00 -6.91
N GLY A 55 -11.65 29.01 -6.17
CA GLY A 55 -11.59 29.00 -4.71
C GLY A 55 -12.93 28.88 -3.98
N ARG A 56 -14.05 28.67 -4.68
CA ARG A 56 -15.37 28.48 -4.07
C ARG A 56 -15.65 27.00 -3.81
N ALA A 57 -16.49 26.71 -2.82
CA ALA A 57 -16.88 25.37 -2.39
C ALA A 57 -18.37 25.31 -1.98
N GLY A 58 -18.93 24.11 -1.94
CA GLY A 58 -20.31 23.84 -1.51
C GLY A 58 -21.34 24.68 -2.27
N ALA A 59 -22.29 25.29 -1.54
CA ALA A 59 -23.35 26.11 -2.13
C ALA A 59 -22.85 27.29 -3.00
N LYS A 60 -21.60 27.73 -2.83
CA LYS A 60 -21.00 28.82 -3.63
C LYS A 60 -20.62 28.39 -5.05
N LEU A 61 -20.80 27.12 -5.41
CA LEU A 61 -20.57 26.59 -6.75
C LEU A 61 -21.77 26.79 -7.70
N GLU A 62 -22.88 27.40 -7.25
CA GLU A 62 -24.00 27.79 -8.12
C GLU A 62 -24.54 26.61 -8.95
N GLY A 63 -24.62 25.43 -8.33
CA GLY A 63 -25.07 24.17 -8.97
C GLY A 63 -24.06 23.55 -9.93
N TYR A 64 -22.86 24.12 -10.09
CA TYR A 64 -21.76 23.47 -10.79
C TYR A 64 -21.18 22.35 -9.94
N VAL A 65 -20.92 21.21 -10.56
CA VAL A 65 -20.17 20.12 -9.95
C VAL A 65 -18.93 19.92 -10.79
N PRO A 66 -17.73 20.21 -10.25
CA PRO A 66 -16.48 20.01 -10.99
C PRO A 66 -16.32 18.53 -11.37
N PRO A 67 -15.82 18.20 -12.57
CA PRO A 67 -15.64 16.80 -12.98
C PRO A 67 -14.59 16.05 -12.15
N CYS A 68 -13.78 16.76 -11.35
CA CYS A 68 -12.90 16.16 -10.36
C CYS A 68 -13.61 15.78 -9.04
N SER A 69 -14.95 15.89 -8.98
CA SER A 69 -15.74 15.73 -7.76
C SER A 69 -15.53 14.40 -7.04
N TYR A 70 -15.11 13.36 -7.75
CA TYR A 70 -14.76 12.07 -7.16
C TYR A 70 -13.56 12.10 -6.21
N SER A 71 -12.72 13.13 -6.26
CA SER A 71 -11.48 13.18 -5.46
C SER A 71 -11.21 14.52 -4.79
N TYR A 72 -11.84 15.60 -5.26
CA TYR A 72 -11.53 16.95 -4.79
C TYR A 72 -11.90 17.23 -3.32
N ASN A 73 -12.69 16.38 -2.65
CA ASN A 73 -13.10 16.54 -1.26
C ASN A 73 -12.37 15.59 -0.29
N ALA A 74 -11.30 14.91 -0.74
CA ALA A 74 -10.57 13.93 0.08
C ALA A 74 -10.07 14.50 1.41
N PHE A 75 -9.78 15.81 1.46
CA PHE A 75 -9.33 16.54 2.66
C PHE A 75 -10.19 17.78 2.95
N GLY A 76 -11.41 17.85 2.39
CA GLY A 76 -12.33 18.95 2.65
C GLY A 76 -13.03 18.79 4.01
N ILE A 77 -13.18 19.90 4.74
CA ILE A 77 -13.83 19.91 6.07
C ILE A 77 -15.36 20.08 6.00
N GLY A 78 -15.89 20.33 4.80
CA GLY A 78 -17.31 20.53 4.56
C GLY A 78 -17.87 19.47 3.61
N ARG A 79 -19.20 19.47 3.50
CA ARG A 79 -19.90 18.70 2.48
C ARG A 79 -19.66 19.30 1.10
N ALA A 80 -19.66 18.43 0.10
CA ALA A 80 -19.30 18.77 -1.26
C ALA A 80 -20.24 18.08 -2.26
N GLU A 81 -20.43 18.66 -3.43
CA GLU A 81 -21.32 18.10 -4.45
C GLU A 81 -20.53 17.14 -5.35
N ALA A 82 -21.13 16.02 -5.70
CA ALA A 82 -20.58 15.08 -6.67
C ALA A 82 -21.64 14.65 -7.68
N ALA A 83 -21.17 14.28 -8.87
CA ALA A 83 -22.06 13.83 -9.91
C ALA A 83 -21.36 12.91 -10.90
N SER A 84 -22.16 12.12 -11.60
CA SER A 84 -21.71 11.21 -12.64
C SER A 84 -22.64 11.30 -13.84
N ASN A 85 -22.07 11.60 -15.00
CA ASN A 85 -22.77 11.55 -16.27
C ASN A 85 -22.76 10.11 -16.81
N PRO A 86 -23.88 9.60 -17.34
CA PRO A 86 -23.93 8.27 -17.94
C PRO A 86 -22.95 8.17 -19.12
N PRO A 87 -22.32 7.01 -19.35
CA PRO A 87 -21.43 6.82 -20.49
C PRO A 87 -22.15 6.99 -21.83
N ASP A 88 -21.46 7.49 -22.85
CA ASP A 88 -22.02 7.75 -24.19
C ASP A 88 -22.65 6.49 -24.82
N PHE A 89 -22.08 5.32 -24.55
CA PHE A 89 -22.58 4.02 -25.03
C PHE A 89 -23.90 3.56 -24.39
N PHE A 90 -24.45 4.33 -23.44
CA PHE A 90 -25.84 4.17 -22.99
C PHE A 90 -26.85 4.80 -23.96
N TYR A 91 -26.42 5.62 -24.93
CA TYR A 91 -27.27 6.25 -25.95
C TYR A 91 -28.49 6.97 -25.33
N GLY A 92 -28.28 7.72 -24.25
CA GLY A 92 -29.36 8.41 -23.51
C GLY A 92 -30.31 7.46 -22.76
N GLY A 93 -29.86 6.24 -22.45
CA GLY A 93 -30.61 5.23 -21.71
C GLY A 93 -30.58 5.39 -20.18
N ALA A 94 -29.96 6.44 -19.66
CA ALA A 94 -29.99 6.84 -18.26
C ALA A 94 -29.75 8.35 -18.14
N LYS A 95 -29.97 8.92 -16.95
CA LYS A 95 -29.70 10.31 -16.61
C LYS A 95 -28.60 10.44 -15.57
N ARG A 96 -27.99 11.63 -15.55
CA ARG A 96 -26.98 12.05 -14.56
C ARG A 96 -27.51 11.80 -13.15
N HIS A 97 -26.64 11.24 -12.30
CA HIS A 97 -26.88 11.16 -10.87
C HIS A 97 -26.03 12.21 -10.17
N ALA A 98 -26.63 12.96 -9.24
CA ALA A 98 -25.94 13.89 -8.36
C ALA A 98 -26.17 13.48 -6.90
N TRP A 99 -25.12 13.57 -6.09
CA TRP A 99 -25.17 13.24 -4.66
C TRP A 99 -24.23 14.16 -3.87
N GLU A 100 -24.39 14.14 -2.55
CA GLU A 100 -23.58 14.93 -1.64
C GLU A 100 -22.51 14.04 -1.00
N LEU A 101 -21.26 14.50 -1.02
CA LEU A 101 -20.14 13.91 -0.29
C LEU A 101 -20.09 14.46 1.13
N GLU A 102 -19.95 13.57 2.10
CA GLU A 102 -19.60 13.96 3.47
C GLU A 102 -18.19 14.58 3.52
N PRO A 103 -17.83 15.31 4.59
CA PRO A 103 -16.47 15.81 4.77
C PRO A 103 -15.42 14.69 4.65
N ALA A 104 -14.24 15.04 4.12
CA ALA A 104 -13.11 14.16 3.94
C ALA A 104 -13.45 12.84 3.22
N THR A 105 -14.12 12.96 2.07
CA THR A 105 -14.62 11.83 1.29
C THR A 105 -14.01 11.78 -0.11
N VAL A 106 -13.64 10.58 -0.54
CA VAL A 106 -13.20 10.26 -1.90
C VAL A 106 -14.07 9.14 -2.47
N SER A 107 -14.34 9.17 -3.78
CA SER A 107 -14.96 8.06 -4.50
C SER A 107 -13.89 7.18 -5.13
N VAL A 108 -13.96 5.87 -4.88
CA VAL A 108 -12.90 4.90 -5.18
C VAL A 108 -13.39 3.82 -6.15
N TRP A 109 -12.50 3.36 -7.04
CA TRP A 109 -12.75 2.30 -8.02
C TRP A 109 -11.76 1.15 -7.82
N PRO A 110 -12.23 -0.06 -7.49
CA PRO A 110 -11.38 -1.23 -7.40
C PRO A 110 -11.20 -1.88 -8.78
N TYR A 111 -10.42 -1.25 -9.65
CA TYR A 111 -10.27 -1.73 -11.05
C TYR A 111 -9.77 -3.17 -11.13
N GLU A 112 -8.90 -3.61 -10.21
CA GLU A 112 -8.42 -4.98 -10.15
C GLU A 112 -9.57 -5.98 -9.92
N ALA A 113 -10.44 -5.74 -8.94
CA ALA A 113 -11.62 -6.58 -8.71
C ALA A 113 -12.65 -6.48 -9.85
N MET A 114 -12.76 -5.31 -10.49
CA MET A 114 -13.70 -5.04 -11.56
C MET A 114 -13.31 -5.63 -12.92
N TYR A 115 -12.06 -6.02 -13.11
CA TYR A 115 -11.54 -6.55 -14.38
C TYR A 115 -10.77 -7.86 -14.22
N ALA A 116 -10.88 -8.51 -13.06
CA ALA A 116 -10.31 -9.83 -12.82
C ALA A 116 -10.86 -10.86 -13.82
N GLU A 117 -10.11 -11.92 -14.11
CA GLU A 117 -10.54 -12.96 -15.06
C GLU A 117 -11.85 -13.63 -14.63
N GLU A 118 -12.09 -13.71 -13.32
CA GLU A 118 -13.33 -14.17 -12.73
C GLU A 118 -14.52 -13.35 -13.19
N VAL A 119 -14.40 -12.08 -13.55
CA VAL A 119 -15.53 -11.28 -14.05
C VAL A 119 -16.07 -11.83 -15.38
N LYS A 120 -15.24 -12.53 -16.16
CA LYS A 120 -15.63 -12.94 -17.51
C LYS A 120 -16.55 -14.17 -17.48
N ALA A 121 -17.61 -14.11 -18.30
CA ALA A 121 -18.49 -15.23 -18.59
C ALA A 121 -18.59 -15.39 -20.12
N GLY A 122 -18.24 -16.56 -20.66
CA GLY A 122 -18.25 -16.80 -22.11
C GLY A 122 -17.29 -15.89 -22.90
N GLY A 123 -16.21 -15.40 -22.28
CA GLY A 123 -15.22 -14.50 -22.91
C GLY A 123 -15.57 -13.01 -22.88
N PHE A 124 -16.75 -12.63 -22.37
CA PHE A 124 -17.19 -11.25 -22.21
C PHE A 124 -17.31 -10.85 -20.74
N LEU A 125 -17.26 -9.56 -20.45
CA LEU A 125 -17.46 -9.04 -19.09
C LEU A 125 -18.92 -9.20 -18.66
N ASP A 126 -19.14 -9.88 -17.53
CA ASP A 126 -20.44 -9.96 -16.87
C ASP A 126 -20.55 -8.86 -15.81
N ASN A 127 -21.45 -7.89 -16.03
CA ASN A 127 -21.57 -6.74 -15.13
C ASN A 127 -22.19 -7.09 -13.78
N ASP A 128 -23.03 -8.12 -13.66
CA ASP A 128 -23.58 -8.54 -12.37
C ASP A 128 -22.49 -9.22 -11.53
N ARG A 129 -21.65 -10.05 -12.17
CA ARG A 129 -20.48 -10.62 -11.51
C ARG A 129 -19.47 -9.55 -11.11
N ARG A 130 -19.25 -8.56 -11.98
CA ARG A 130 -18.41 -7.39 -11.71
C ARG A 130 -18.90 -6.59 -10.50
N ARG A 131 -20.22 -6.38 -10.38
CA ARG A 131 -20.86 -5.75 -9.22
C ARG A 131 -20.62 -6.58 -7.96
N ALA A 132 -20.82 -7.90 -8.02
CA ALA A 132 -20.59 -8.79 -6.89
C ALA A 132 -19.14 -8.73 -6.35
N LEU A 133 -18.15 -8.77 -7.24
CA LEU A 133 -16.73 -8.66 -6.86
C LEU A 133 -16.38 -7.27 -6.32
N THR A 134 -16.98 -6.20 -6.87
CA THR A 134 -16.83 -4.84 -6.33
C THR A 134 -17.35 -4.76 -4.89
N LEU A 135 -18.51 -5.36 -4.61
CA LEU A 135 -19.08 -5.40 -3.26
C LEU A 135 -18.25 -6.27 -2.31
N GLU A 136 -17.69 -7.37 -2.81
CA GLU A 136 -16.79 -8.22 -2.05
C GLU A 136 -15.49 -7.49 -1.66
N PHE A 137 -14.94 -6.69 -2.57
CA PHE A 137 -13.76 -5.86 -2.31
C PHE A 137 -13.98 -4.92 -1.12
N PHE A 138 -15.10 -4.17 -1.07
CA PHE A 138 -15.33 -3.22 0.02
C PHE A 138 -15.83 -3.86 1.33
N ARG A 139 -16.35 -5.10 1.28
CA ARG A 139 -16.92 -5.80 2.44
C ARG A 139 -15.99 -5.89 3.66
N PRO A 140 -14.70 -6.30 3.57
CA PRO A 140 -13.82 -6.33 4.73
C PRO A 140 -13.60 -4.94 5.34
N ILE A 141 -13.53 -3.89 4.50
CA ILE A 141 -13.35 -2.51 4.94
C ILE A 141 -14.58 -2.04 5.70
N GLN A 142 -15.77 -2.28 5.14
CA GLN A 142 -17.06 -1.89 5.72
C GLN A 142 -17.34 -2.58 7.06
N LYS A 143 -16.88 -3.81 7.25
CA LYS A 143 -17.04 -4.56 8.52
C LYS A 143 -16.23 -3.98 9.67
N ASP A 144 -15.16 -3.23 9.38
CA ASP A 144 -14.22 -2.76 10.40
C ASP A 144 -13.56 -1.43 10.02
N CYS A 145 -14.36 -0.42 9.64
CA CYS A 145 -13.86 0.88 9.20
C CYS A 145 -12.80 1.46 10.16
N GLY A 146 -13.09 1.41 11.46
CA GLY A 146 -12.27 2.02 12.50
C GLY A 146 -10.87 1.43 12.67
N ASN A 147 -10.58 0.23 12.16
CA ASN A 147 -9.22 -0.32 12.16
C ASN A 147 -8.50 -0.17 10.81
N ASN A 148 -9.23 0.25 9.77
CA ASN A 148 -8.69 0.39 8.42
C ASN A 148 -8.23 1.82 8.15
N LEU A 149 -7.23 1.93 7.27
CA LEU A 149 -6.64 3.19 6.84
C LEU A 149 -6.85 3.35 5.34
N ILE A 150 -6.95 4.59 4.90
CA ILE A 150 -6.95 4.96 3.49
C ILE A 150 -5.68 5.77 3.18
N PHE A 151 -4.91 5.33 2.20
CA PHE A 151 -3.70 5.97 1.72
C PHE A 151 -3.96 6.59 0.35
N TYR A 152 -3.85 7.91 0.28
CA TYR A 152 -4.16 8.67 -0.91
C TYR A 152 -2.93 8.82 -1.80
N TYR A 153 -3.10 8.67 -3.11
CA TYR A 153 -2.01 8.83 -4.07
C TYR A 153 -2.44 9.47 -5.39
N ALA A 154 -1.51 10.14 -6.07
CA ALA A 154 -1.66 10.54 -7.47
C ALA A 154 -0.89 9.60 -8.40
N ASN A 155 -1.47 9.32 -9.56
CA ASN A 155 -0.81 8.66 -10.68
C ASN A 155 0.06 9.68 -11.46
N TYR A 156 0.70 9.28 -12.57
CA TYR A 156 1.74 10.05 -13.26
C TYR A 156 1.34 11.44 -13.79
N SER A 157 0.05 11.79 -13.82
CA SER A 157 -0.38 13.18 -14.08
C SER A 157 -0.31 14.00 -12.79
N ASN A 158 0.92 14.32 -12.38
CA ASN A 158 1.25 15.09 -11.17
C ASN A 158 2.56 15.89 -11.41
N PRO A 159 2.86 16.96 -10.64
CA PRO A 159 4.02 17.82 -10.86
C PRO A 159 5.38 17.21 -10.50
N LEU A 160 5.39 16.03 -9.89
CA LEU A 160 6.60 15.31 -9.44
C LEU A 160 6.94 14.13 -10.36
N SER A 161 6.21 13.98 -11.46
CA SER A 161 6.37 12.92 -12.44
C SER A 161 6.78 13.54 -13.77
N GLU A 162 7.90 13.09 -14.31
CA GLU A 162 8.43 13.51 -15.60
C GLU A 162 8.20 12.40 -16.64
N GLU A 163 8.38 12.72 -17.93
CA GLU A 163 8.24 11.71 -19.00
C GLU A 163 9.22 10.55 -18.84
N ASP A 164 10.46 10.86 -18.46
CA ASP A 164 11.54 9.88 -18.28
C ASP A 164 11.59 9.28 -16.86
N ALA A 165 10.75 9.77 -15.95
CA ALA A 165 10.70 9.35 -14.55
C ALA A 165 9.26 9.39 -14.00
N GLN A 166 8.46 8.41 -14.43
CA GLN A 166 7.06 8.29 -13.99
C GLN A 166 6.99 7.84 -12.53
N LYS A 167 6.33 8.65 -11.69
CA LYS A 167 6.26 8.41 -10.25
C LYS A 167 4.84 8.51 -9.72
N TYR A 168 4.43 7.48 -8.97
CA TYR A 168 3.27 7.58 -8.08
C TYR A 168 3.64 8.43 -6.87
N VAL A 169 2.76 9.35 -6.47
CA VAL A 169 3.00 10.26 -5.35
C VAL A 169 2.00 9.99 -4.25
N LEU A 170 2.47 9.69 -3.04
CA LEU A 170 1.64 9.61 -1.85
C LEU A 170 1.25 11.02 -1.40
N ILE A 171 -0.04 11.23 -1.14
CA ILE A 171 -0.64 12.52 -0.84
C ILE A 171 -0.95 12.64 0.65
N GLY A 172 -1.50 11.59 1.25
CA GLY A 172 -1.90 11.63 2.65
C GLY A 172 -2.40 10.28 3.12
N VAL A 173 -2.80 10.23 4.37
CA VAL A 173 -3.33 9.02 5.01
C VAL A 173 -4.36 9.41 6.06
N SER A 174 -5.42 8.63 6.21
CA SER A 174 -6.41 8.83 7.28
C SER A 174 -7.10 7.53 7.68
N ARG A 175 -7.72 7.50 8.86
CA ARG A 175 -8.56 6.40 9.31
C ARG A 175 -9.90 6.42 8.60
N ILE A 176 -10.39 5.24 8.19
CA ILE A 176 -11.68 5.12 7.51
C ILE A 176 -12.81 5.22 8.53
N VAL A 177 -13.85 6.00 8.21
CA VAL A 177 -15.04 6.17 9.04
C VAL A 177 -16.20 5.36 8.45
N SER A 178 -16.41 5.45 7.14
CA SER A 178 -17.53 4.80 6.48
C SER A 178 -17.22 4.43 5.04
N VAL A 179 -17.95 3.41 4.57
CA VAL A 179 -18.07 3.04 3.16
C VAL A 179 -19.50 3.37 2.74
N GLY A 180 -19.66 4.16 1.67
CA GLY A 180 -20.96 4.62 1.18
C GLY A 180 -21.85 3.50 0.63
N SER A 181 -23.09 3.84 0.29
CA SER A 181 -24.00 2.92 -0.41
C SER A 181 -23.63 2.79 -1.89
N GLU A 182 -24.23 1.81 -2.56
CA GLU A 182 -24.23 1.72 -4.03
C GLU A 182 -24.82 2.97 -4.67
N LEU A 183 -24.24 3.38 -5.80
CA LEU A 183 -24.67 4.52 -6.60
C LEU A 183 -25.20 4.01 -7.93
N PHE A 184 -26.29 4.62 -8.42
CA PHE A 184 -26.95 4.25 -9.67
C PHE A 184 -27.31 5.50 -10.45
N TYR A 185 -27.25 5.40 -11.78
CA TYR A 185 -27.79 6.45 -12.63
C TYR A 185 -29.31 6.58 -12.46
N GLU A 186 -29.85 7.73 -12.82
CA GLU A 186 -31.28 8.00 -12.72
C GLU A 186 -32.02 7.56 -14.00
N ASP A 187 -33.31 7.27 -13.90
CA ASP A 187 -34.18 6.93 -15.05
C ASP A 187 -33.59 5.86 -16.00
N VAL A 188 -32.98 4.81 -15.45
CA VAL A 188 -32.30 3.76 -16.22
C VAL A 188 -33.31 2.92 -17.02
N LYS A 189 -33.18 2.89 -18.34
CA LYS A 189 -34.00 2.04 -19.21
C LYS A 189 -33.72 0.56 -18.96
N GLN A 190 -34.75 -0.28 -19.12
CA GLN A 190 -34.67 -1.73 -18.87
C GLN A 190 -33.49 -2.41 -19.58
N ASN A 191 -33.25 -2.08 -20.85
CA ASN A 191 -32.14 -2.66 -21.62
C ASN A 191 -30.74 -2.28 -21.08
N ILE A 192 -30.62 -1.14 -20.40
CA ILE A 192 -29.38 -0.73 -19.71
C ILE A 192 -29.29 -1.42 -18.36
N ALA A 193 -30.40 -1.46 -17.61
CA ALA A 193 -30.45 -2.13 -16.31
C ALA A 193 -30.05 -3.60 -16.41
N GLU A 194 -30.58 -4.33 -17.41
CA GLU A 194 -30.28 -5.75 -17.65
C GLU A 194 -28.82 -5.99 -18.07
N LYS A 195 -28.17 -5.02 -18.72
CA LYS A 195 -26.79 -5.19 -19.24
C LYS A 195 -25.71 -4.67 -18.31
N TYR A 196 -26.01 -3.66 -17.48
CA TYR A 196 -25.02 -2.89 -16.72
C TYR A 196 -25.36 -2.85 -15.23
N ALA A 197 -25.77 -4.00 -14.68
CA ALA A 197 -26.01 -4.20 -13.26
C ALA A 197 -26.94 -3.12 -12.65
N GLY A 198 -28.07 -2.84 -13.32
CA GLY A 198 -29.02 -1.82 -12.89
C GLY A 198 -28.61 -0.38 -13.23
N GLY A 199 -27.59 -0.17 -14.06
CA GLY A 199 -27.05 1.17 -14.33
C GLY A 199 -26.18 1.67 -13.18
N MET A 200 -25.36 0.78 -12.61
CA MET A 200 -24.50 1.09 -11.47
C MET A 200 -23.41 2.10 -11.85
N ILE A 201 -23.18 3.07 -10.96
CA ILE A 201 -21.96 3.87 -10.92
C ILE A 201 -20.94 3.10 -10.10
N TRP A 202 -19.84 2.71 -10.75
CA TRP A 202 -18.83 1.82 -10.15
C TRP A 202 -18.05 2.42 -8.98
N ALA A 203 -18.10 3.75 -8.83
CA ALA A 203 -17.48 4.45 -7.72
C ALA A 203 -18.13 4.08 -6.39
N ARG A 204 -17.32 4.03 -5.32
CA ARG A 204 -17.79 3.91 -3.94
C ARG A 204 -17.17 4.99 -3.07
N ASP A 205 -17.99 5.74 -2.37
CA ASP A 205 -17.53 6.78 -1.47
C ASP A 205 -16.91 6.17 -0.22
N ILE A 206 -15.76 6.70 0.20
CA ILE A 206 -15.05 6.35 1.42
C ILE A 206 -14.82 7.65 2.18
N SER A 207 -15.46 7.79 3.34
CA SER A 207 -15.25 8.93 4.22
C SER A 207 -14.18 8.60 5.25
N SER A 208 -13.34 9.58 5.54
CA SER A 208 -12.22 9.43 6.47
C SER A 208 -12.34 10.36 7.67
N ALA A 209 -11.53 10.12 8.69
CA ALA A 209 -11.52 10.88 9.93
C ALA A 209 -10.61 12.12 9.88
N TYR A 210 -10.17 12.53 8.68
CA TYR A 210 -9.40 13.76 8.52
C TYR A 210 -10.25 14.98 8.90
N PRO A 211 -9.72 15.98 9.63
CA PRO A 211 -8.33 16.08 10.07
C PRO A 211 -7.99 15.29 11.34
N ASN A 212 -8.94 14.89 12.17
CA ASN A 212 -8.64 14.37 13.52
C ASN A 212 -7.73 13.13 13.55
N GLU A 213 -7.92 12.21 12.60
CA GLU A 213 -7.11 11.01 12.44
C GLU A 213 -6.62 10.87 11.00
N GLY A 214 -5.70 11.74 10.62
CA GLY A 214 -5.06 11.73 9.31
C GLY A 214 -4.21 12.97 9.07
N LEU A 215 -3.61 13.02 7.88
CA LEU A 215 -2.78 14.13 7.41
C LEU A 215 -2.73 14.16 5.88
N ARG A 216 -2.31 15.31 5.34
CA ARG A 216 -2.02 15.51 3.91
C ARG A 216 -0.68 16.25 3.76
N ILE A 217 0.20 15.76 2.90
CA ILE A 217 1.43 16.49 2.55
C ILE A 217 1.05 17.77 1.79
N PRO A 218 1.54 18.96 2.21
CA PRO A 218 1.07 20.24 1.73
C PRO A 218 1.69 20.65 0.38
N TYR A 219 1.69 19.76 -0.63
CA TYR A 219 2.33 20.02 -1.92
C TYR A 219 1.91 21.35 -2.57
N HIS A 220 0.63 21.72 -2.44
CA HIS A 220 0.06 22.98 -2.93
C HIS A 220 0.73 24.25 -2.39
N HIS A 221 1.37 24.20 -1.21
CA HIS A 221 2.11 25.34 -0.66
C HIS A 221 3.49 25.52 -1.31
N TYR A 222 4.00 24.50 -2.01
CA TYR A 222 5.37 24.43 -2.51
C TYR A 222 5.44 24.28 -4.04
N LEU A 223 4.32 24.42 -4.75
CA LEU A 223 4.28 24.28 -6.22
C LEU A 223 5.20 25.27 -6.95
N ASP A 224 5.41 26.46 -6.39
CA ASP A 224 6.29 27.50 -6.93
C ASP A 224 7.75 27.37 -6.46
N ASP A 225 8.07 26.36 -5.64
CA ASP A 225 9.42 26.03 -5.16
C ASP A 225 9.75 24.56 -5.51
N PRO A 226 10.24 24.28 -6.73
CA PRO A 226 10.50 22.92 -7.20
C PRO A 226 11.50 22.15 -6.31
N GLN A 227 12.49 22.85 -5.74
CA GLN A 227 13.49 22.22 -4.88
C GLN A 227 12.84 21.74 -3.57
N ARG A 228 12.02 22.59 -2.94
CA ARG A 228 11.30 22.19 -1.73
C ARG A 228 10.23 21.15 -2.01
N LEU A 229 9.54 21.26 -3.14
CA LEU A 229 8.54 20.30 -3.57
C LEU A 229 9.15 18.90 -3.72
N ALA A 230 10.31 18.79 -4.35
CA ALA A 230 11.05 17.55 -4.49
C ALA A 230 11.51 16.98 -3.14
N GLU A 231 11.92 17.84 -2.20
CA GLU A 231 12.34 17.44 -0.86
C GLU A 231 11.19 16.82 -0.03
N ILE A 232 9.99 17.42 -0.08
CA ILE A 232 8.81 16.89 0.64
C ILE A 232 8.11 15.75 -0.10
N ALA A 233 8.41 15.54 -1.38
CA ALA A 233 7.84 14.49 -2.21
C ALA A 233 7.94 13.11 -1.54
N LEU A 234 6.81 12.41 -1.51
CA LEU A 234 6.71 11.07 -0.95
C LEU A 234 6.34 10.08 -2.06
N PHE A 235 7.29 9.21 -2.40
CA PHE A 235 7.08 8.14 -3.37
C PHE A 235 7.02 6.80 -2.61
N PRO A 236 6.06 5.92 -2.91
CA PRO A 236 5.97 4.62 -2.24
C PRO A 236 7.16 3.75 -2.63
N GLU A 237 7.85 3.17 -1.64
CA GLU A 237 8.91 2.17 -1.88
C GLU A 237 8.44 1.00 -2.75
N ASN A 238 7.17 0.59 -2.62
CA ASN A 238 6.51 -0.34 -3.53
C ASN A 238 5.44 0.39 -4.39
N PRO A 239 5.76 0.79 -5.63
CA PRO A 239 4.82 1.42 -6.55
C PRO A 239 3.58 0.58 -6.86
N TYR A 240 3.66 -0.75 -6.75
CA TYR A 240 2.55 -1.65 -7.06
C TYR A 240 1.32 -1.40 -6.18
N LEU A 241 1.52 -0.93 -4.95
CA LEU A 241 0.45 -0.56 -4.02
C LEU A 241 -0.43 0.57 -4.55
N CYS A 242 0.13 1.42 -5.42
CA CYS A 242 -0.52 2.58 -6.02
C CYS A 242 -1.01 2.32 -7.47
N LYS A 243 -1.33 1.07 -7.81
CA LYS A 243 -1.90 0.71 -9.12
C LYS A 243 -3.43 0.53 -9.07
N TYR A 244 -4.04 0.48 -10.24
CA TYR A 244 -5.45 0.09 -10.44
C TYR A 244 -6.52 0.84 -9.63
N GLY A 245 -6.32 2.15 -9.39
CA GLY A 245 -7.31 3.01 -8.72
C GLY A 245 -7.32 2.82 -7.21
N SER A 246 -7.47 1.58 -6.77
CA SER A 246 -7.35 1.18 -5.37
C SER A 246 -6.92 -0.27 -5.22
N LYS A 247 -6.15 -0.55 -4.17
CA LYS A 247 -5.77 -1.90 -3.75
C LYS A 247 -5.96 -2.05 -2.25
N HIS A 248 -6.16 -3.29 -1.83
CA HIS A 248 -6.03 -3.66 -0.43
C HIS A 248 -4.56 -3.66 -0.03
N LEU A 249 -4.32 -3.33 1.24
CA LEU A 249 -3.00 -3.43 1.86
C LEU A 249 -3.08 -4.28 3.12
N SER A 250 -2.01 -5.03 3.39
CA SER A 250 -1.77 -5.63 4.70
C SER A 250 -1.32 -4.58 5.72
N ASP A 251 -1.33 -4.95 7.00
CA ASP A 251 -0.73 -4.14 8.06
C ASP A 251 0.75 -3.86 7.85
N ASP A 252 1.48 -4.81 7.26
CA ASP A 252 2.91 -4.73 6.97
C ASP A 252 3.20 -3.65 5.93
N GLU A 253 2.40 -3.63 4.85
CA GLU A 253 2.45 -2.63 3.79
C GLU A 253 2.03 -1.25 4.33
N ALA A 254 0.92 -1.19 5.06
CA ALA A 254 0.43 0.04 5.68
C ALA A 254 1.45 0.63 6.66
N LEU A 255 2.10 -0.21 7.46
CA LEU A 255 3.18 0.18 8.37
C LEU A 255 4.35 0.83 7.62
N GLY A 256 4.82 0.21 6.52
CA GLY A 256 5.88 0.77 5.69
C GLY A 256 5.51 2.12 5.06
N LEU A 257 4.25 2.32 4.67
CA LEU A 257 3.76 3.63 4.20
C LEU A 257 3.71 4.66 5.33
N LEU A 258 3.26 4.29 6.53
CA LEU A 258 3.22 5.20 7.68
C LEU A 258 4.61 5.65 8.14
N GLU A 259 5.60 4.76 8.13
CA GLU A 259 7.00 5.11 8.43
C GLU A 259 7.54 6.16 7.43
N GLN A 260 7.18 6.04 6.15
CA GLN A 260 7.50 7.04 5.13
C GLN A 260 6.79 8.39 5.39
N PHE A 261 5.52 8.37 5.79
CA PHE A 261 4.81 9.59 6.18
C PHE A 261 5.42 10.24 7.44
N LEU A 262 5.81 9.45 8.43
CA LEU A 262 6.46 9.93 9.65
C LEU A 262 7.74 10.70 9.32
N ALA A 263 8.54 10.18 8.39
CA ALA A 263 9.73 10.86 7.90
C ALA A 263 9.41 12.24 7.32
N LYS A 264 8.37 12.35 6.49
CA LYS A 264 7.99 13.62 5.89
C LYS A 264 7.36 14.59 6.88
N VAL A 265 6.61 14.11 7.87
CA VAL A 265 6.07 14.96 8.94
C VAL A 265 7.20 15.59 9.75
N ARG A 266 8.21 14.82 10.15
CA ARG A 266 9.38 15.32 10.88
C ARG A 266 10.16 16.35 10.08
N LEU A 267 10.38 16.10 8.78
CA LEU A 267 10.98 17.06 7.85
C LEU A 267 10.15 18.36 7.76
N LEU A 268 8.82 18.26 7.62
CA LEU A 268 7.92 19.42 7.58
C LEU A 268 8.01 20.25 8.87
N ARG A 269 8.17 19.60 10.03
CA ARG A 269 8.43 20.28 11.31
C ARG A 269 9.77 21.00 11.31
N GLU A 270 10.82 20.36 10.84
CA GLU A 270 12.17 20.92 10.79
C GLU A 270 12.23 22.19 9.94
N ILE A 271 11.59 22.20 8.77
CA ILE A 271 11.52 23.37 7.89
C ILE A 271 10.53 24.45 8.36
N GLY A 272 9.79 24.20 9.46
CA GLY A 272 8.87 25.17 10.06
C GLY A 272 7.54 25.35 9.32
N ASP A 273 7.08 24.33 8.59
CA ASP A 273 5.77 24.35 7.94
C ASP A 273 4.63 24.49 8.98
N LYS A 274 3.58 25.26 8.64
CA LYS A 274 2.42 25.55 9.51
C LYS A 274 1.09 25.22 8.87
N SER A 275 1.09 24.46 7.77
CA SER A 275 -0.13 24.10 7.04
C SER A 275 -1.01 23.11 7.81
N GLU A 276 -0.40 22.31 8.69
CA GLU A 276 -1.09 21.45 9.65
C GLU A 276 -0.43 21.53 11.04
N ASP A 277 -1.10 21.00 12.08
CA ASP A 277 -0.45 20.74 13.37
C ASP A 277 0.36 19.44 13.30
N TRP A 278 1.60 19.56 12.84
CA TRP A 278 2.51 18.44 12.67
C TRP A 278 2.85 17.69 13.96
N THR A 279 2.73 18.33 15.12
CA THR A 279 2.95 17.66 16.41
C THR A 279 1.81 16.70 16.69
N VAL A 280 0.56 17.12 16.44
CA VAL A 280 -0.61 16.25 16.53
C VAL A 280 -0.55 15.13 15.48
N ARG A 281 -0.09 15.43 14.25
CA ARG A 281 0.02 14.42 13.18
C ARG A 281 1.05 13.35 13.51
N GLU A 282 2.23 13.76 13.98
CA GLU A 282 3.28 12.83 14.39
C GLU A 282 2.83 11.93 15.54
N ALA A 283 2.16 12.49 16.55
CA ALA A 283 1.64 11.70 17.66
C ALA A 283 0.63 10.64 17.20
N TRP A 284 -0.26 11.00 16.26
CA TRP A 284 -1.22 10.06 15.67
C TRP A 284 -0.53 8.98 14.83
N LEU A 285 0.46 9.34 14.00
CA LEU A 285 1.25 8.39 13.22
C LEU A 285 1.97 7.38 14.12
N LEU A 286 2.69 7.85 15.14
CA LEU A 286 3.41 6.98 16.07
C LEU A 286 2.47 6.02 16.81
N LYS A 287 1.32 6.52 17.27
CA LYS A 287 0.28 5.67 17.88
C LYS A 287 -0.22 4.60 16.91
N THR A 288 -0.48 4.98 15.66
CA THR A 288 -0.99 4.06 14.63
C THR A 288 0.07 3.03 14.22
N ILE A 289 1.32 3.46 14.04
CA ILE A 289 2.48 2.58 13.81
C ILE A 289 2.61 1.53 14.92
N ALA A 290 2.53 1.95 16.18
CA ALA A 290 2.59 1.01 17.32
C ALA A 290 1.41 0.02 17.34
N GLN A 291 0.21 0.44 16.90
CA GLN A 291 -0.95 -0.45 16.76
C GLN A 291 -0.73 -1.49 15.64
N LEU A 292 -0.27 -1.06 14.46
CA LEU A 292 -0.01 -1.97 13.34
C LEU A 292 1.10 -2.96 13.65
N TRP A 293 2.17 -2.55 14.35
CA TRP A 293 3.20 -3.49 14.81
C TRP A 293 2.62 -4.62 15.67
N LYS A 294 1.68 -4.31 16.57
CA LYS A 294 1.01 -5.33 17.41
C LYS A 294 0.13 -6.27 16.60
N HIS A 295 -0.61 -5.76 15.62
CA HIS A 295 -1.50 -6.58 14.81
C HIS A 295 -0.76 -7.40 13.73
N ARG A 296 0.23 -6.80 13.05
CA ARG A 296 1.22 -7.50 12.21
C ARG A 296 1.89 -8.63 12.99
N GLY A 297 2.30 -8.34 14.21
CA GLY A 297 2.98 -9.24 15.11
C GLY A 297 4.34 -9.72 14.58
N LEU A 298 4.84 -10.78 15.23
CA LEU A 298 6.22 -11.23 15.01
C LEU A 298 6.40 -12.07 13.75
N TYR A 299 5.37 -12.83 13.35
CA TYR A 299 5.44 -13.77 12.24
C TYR A 299 4.30 -13.56 11.21
N PRO A 300 4.28 -12.42 10.49
CA PRO A 300 3.23 -12.16 9.50
C PRO A 300 3.20 -13.22 8.38
N GLY A 301 4.36 -13.75 8.00
CA GLY A 301 4.51 -14.78 6.97
C GLY A 301 4.21 -16.21 7.42
N LEU A 302 3.93 -16.45 8.70
CA LEU A 302 3.82 -17.82 9.26
C LEU A 302 2.82 -18.68 8.49
N LEU A 303 1.64 -18.14 8.20
CA LEU A 303 0.58 -18.92 7.58
C LEU A 303 0.92 -19.27 6.13
N ASN A 304 1.55 -18.35 5.39
CA ASN A 304 2.03 -18.61 4.04
C ASN A 304 3.18 -19.63 4.05
N ALA A 305 4.11 -19.54 5.00
CA ALA A 305 5.16 -20.52 5.18
C ALA A 305 4.60 -21.93 5.44
N LEU A 306 3.53 -22.05 6.24
CA LEU A 306 2.84 -23.34 6.45
C LEU A 306 2.17 -23.87 5.18
N LYS A 307 1.57 -23.01 4.34
CA LYS A 307 1.03 -23.45 3.04
C LYS A 307 2.14 -23.99 2.14
N VAL A 308 3.22 -23.24 1.99
CA VAL A 308 4.39 -23.63 1.18
C VAL A 308 5.04 -24.92 1.71
N ALA A 309 5.04 -25.13 3.03
CA ALA A 309 5.49 -26.37 3.66
C ALA A 309 4.54 -27.58 3.44
N GLY A 310 3.39 -27.41 2.78
CA GLY A 310 2.37 -28.45 2.61
C GLY A 310 1.56 -28.74 3.88
N ALA A 311 1.51 -27.79 4.82
CA ALA A 311 0.93 -27.91 6.15
C ALA A 311 -0.38 -27.11 6.32
N GLU A 312 -1.13 -26.93 5.23
CA GLU A 312 -2.36 -26.13 5.18
C GLU A 312 -3.39 -26.54 6.25
N ARG A 313 -3.49 -27.84 6.54
CA ARG A 313 -4.41 -28.38 7.54
C ARG A 313 -4.11 -27.93 8.98
N LEU A 314 -2.94 -27.33 9.24
CA LEU A 314 -2.59 -26.78 10.57
C LEU A 314 -3.05 -25.33 10.74
N ILE A 315 -3.32 -24.60 9.65
CA ILE A 315 -3.48 -23.13 9.63
C ILE A 315 -4.53 -22.63 10.61
N ASP A 316 -5.74 -23.19 10.61
CA ASP A 316 -6.83 -22.68 11.45
C ASP A 316 -6.52 -22.82 12.94
N LYS A 317 -5.85 -23.91 13.32
CA LYS A 317 -5.43 -24.15 14.70
C LYS A 317 -4.22 -23.32 15.08
N THR A 318 -3.30 -23.09 14.13
CA THR A 318 -2.19 -22.17 14.33
C THR A 318 -2.70 -20.75 14.56
N LYS A 319 -3.71 -20.28 13.81
CA LYS A 319 -4.37 -18.99 14.04
C LYS A 319 -5.02 -18.91 15.43
N ALA A 320 -5.75 -19.95 15.82
CA ALA A 320 -6.38 -20.00 17.14
C ALA A 320 -5.34 -19.94 18.26
N LEU A 321 -4.27 -20.73 18.16
CA LEU A 321 -3.18 -20.74 19.14
C LEU A 321 -2.42 -19.41 19.16
N TYR A 322 -2.21 -18.78 18.01
CA TYR A 322 -1.61 -17.46 17.90
C TYR A 322 -2.41 -16.43 18.71
N ALA A 323 -3.75 -16.44 18.57
CA ALA A 323 -4.62 -15.50 19.25
C ALA A 323 -4.65 -15.70 20.79
N THR A 324 -4.41 -16.91 21.28
CA THR A 324 -4.49 -17.23 22.72
C THR A 324 -3.15 -17.29 23.44
N GLU A 325 -2.12 -17.83 22.81
CA GLU A 325 -0.78 -18.07 23.41
C GLU A 325 0.35 -17.29 22.73
N GLY A 326 0.03 -16.51 21.69
CA GLY A 326 0.97 -15.62 21.02
C GLY A 326 1.76 -16.27 19.88
N ALA A 327 2.44 -15.40 19.14
CA ALA A 327 3.07 -15.70 17.86
C ALA A 327 4.20 -16.74 17.96
N ALA A 328 5.09 -16.58 18.94
CA ALA A 328 6.24 -17.46 19.14
C ALA A 328 5.82 -18.89 19.51
N LYS A 329 4.82 -19.04 20.37
CA LYS A 329 4.30 -20.35 20.76
C LYS A 329 3.61 -21.04 19.59
N ALA A 330 2.81 -20.31 18.82
CA ALA A 330 2.14 -20.84 17.64
C ALA A 330 3.13 -21.31 16.56
N HIS A 331 4.17 -20.50 16.29
CA HIS A 331 5.27 -20.86 15.40
C HIS A 331 5.98 -22.14 15.86
N ALA A 332 6.49 -22.16 17.10
CA ALA A 332 7.23 -23.30 17.63
C ALA A 332 6.40 -24.59 17.60
N THR A 333 5.13 -24.51 17.99
CA THR A 333 4.21 -25.67 18.02
C THR A 333 3.91 -26.19 16.61
N ALA A 334 3.82 -25.32 15.61
CA ALA A 334 3.59 -25.72 14.22
C ALA A 334 4.81 -26.45 13.63
N PHE A 335 6.01 -25.89 13.79
CA PHE A 335 7.23 -26.51 13.27
C PHE A 335 7.63 -27.78 14.05
N GLU A 336 7.24 -27.90 15.32
CA GLU A 336 7.38 -29.16 16.07
C GLU A 336 6.62 -30.33 15.40
N VAL A 337 5.40 -30.09 14.90
CA VAL A 337 4.63 -31.08 14.15
C VAL A 337 5.38 -31.50 12.89
N LEU A 338 5.92 -30.52 12.15
CA LEU A 338 6.61 -30.75 10.89
C LEU A 338 7.87 -31.59 11.08
N ASP A 339 8.70 -31.24 12.07
CA ASP A 339 9.98 -31.92 12.31
C ASP A 339 9.80 -33.30 12.95
N GLN A 340 9.06 -33.36 14.06
CA GLN A 340 8.97 -34.58 14.86
C GLN A 340 7.91 -35.54 14.32
N GLY A 341 6.92 -35.04 13.57
CA GLY A 341 5.77 -35.80 13.12
C GLY A 341 4.91 -36.37 14.24
N LYS A 342 4.98 -35.76 15.43
CA LYS A 342 4.17 -36.12 16.59
C LYS A 342 2.90 -35.30 16.62
N ALA A 343 1.81 -35.94 17.06
CA ALA A 343 0.55 -35.25 17.28
C ALA A 343 0.68 -34.27 18.46
N ASN A 344 0.09 -33.08 18.31
CA ASN A 344 -0.06 -32.07 19.35
C ASN A 344 -1.41 -31.36 19.22
N VAL A 345 -1.58 -30.23 19.92
CA VAL A 345 -2.83 -29.44 19.91
C VAL A 345 -3.27 -29.00 18.49
N LEU A 346 -2.31 -28.77 17.59
CA LEU A 346 -2.57 -28.32 16.21
C LEU A 346 -3.02 -29.47 15.30
N THR A 347 -2.76 -30.72 15.68
CA THR A 347 -3.14 -31.89 14.88
C THR A 347 -4.44 -32.52 15.34
N THR A 348 -5.11 -32.01 16.38
CA THR A 348 -6.39 -32.57 16.84
C THR A 348 -7.40 -32.56 15.68
N GLY A 349 -8.03 -33.68 15.36
CA GLY A 349 -8.92 -33.81 14.19
C GLY A 349 -8.21 -34.06 12.86
N ILE A 350 -6.88 -34.17 12.85
CA ILE A 350 -6.10 -34.71 11.74
C ILE A 350 -5.81 -36.18 12.04
N ASP A 351 -6.20 -37.05 11.11
CA ASP A 351 -5.96 -38.48 11.19
C ASP A 351 -4.47 -38.82 10.95
N ALA A 352 -4.05 -40.04 11.32
CA ALA A 352 -2.67 -40.48 11.15
C ALA A 352 -2.20 -40.40 9.67
N GLY A 353 -3.10 -40.66 8.71
CA GLY A 353 -2.81 -40.52 7.28
C GLY A 353 -2.55 -39.06 6.88
N GLY A 354 -3.38 -38.14 7.36
CA GLY A 354 -3.19 -36.69 7.21
C GLY A 354 -1.87 -36.19 7.78
N LEU A 355 -1.54 -36.58 9.02
CA LEU A 355 -0.30 -36.19 9.68
C LEU A 355 0.92 -36.74 8.92
N LYS A 356 0.84 -37.99 8.42
CA LYS A 356 1.88 -38.58 7.57
C LYS A 356 2.08 -37.80 6.25
N LYS A 357 1.01 -37.29 5.63
CA LYS A 357 1.12 -36.47 4.40
C LYS A 357 1.81 -35.13 4.66
N ILE A 358 1.44 -34.44 5.74
CA ILE A 358 2.04 -33.14 6.12
C ILE A 358 3.54 -33.31 6.38
N THR A 359 3.89 -34.24 7.27
CA THR A 359 5.29 -34.52 7.65
C THR A 359 6.11 -35.03 6.46
N ARG A 360 5.51 -35.82 5.57
CA ARG A 360 6.15 -36.23 4.32
C ARG A 360 6.46 -35.06 3.42
N SER A 361 5.53 -34.13 3.25
CA SER A 361 5.71 -32.95 2.38
C SER A 361 6.85 -32.07 2.90
N TRP A 362 6.87 -31.81 4.21
CA TRP A 362 7.98 -31.12 4.86
C TRP A 362 9.33 -31.81 4.64
N ARG A 363 9.40 -33.13 4.86
CA ARG A 363 10.66 -33.91 4.71
C ARG A 363 11.16 -34.06 3.27
N LEU A 364 10.34 -33.76 2.28
CA LEU A 364 10.74 -33.76 0.87
C LEU A 364 11.46 -32.46 0.47
N LEU A 365 11.29 -31.39 1.24
CA LEU A 365 12.00 -30.14 1.01
C LEU A 365 13.47 -30.30 1.40
N GLU A 366 14.33 -29.64 0.63
CA GLU A 366 15.77 -29.57 0.92
C GLU A 366 16.02 -28.90 2.29
N ASP A 367 17.14 -29.24 2.91
CA ASP A 367 17.51 -28.73 4.24
C ASP A 367 17.52 -27.19 4.29
N GLY A 368 18.10 -26.55 3.27
CA GLY A 368 18.10 -25.10 3.14
C GLY A 368 16.70 -24.50 2.97
N SER A 369 15.81 -25.15 2.22
CA SER A 369 14.42 -24.71 2.09
C SER A 369 13.67 -24.77 3.42
N ARG A 370 13.90 -25.83 4.20
CA ARG A 370 13.35 -25.98 5.55
C ARG A 370 13.90 -24.94 6.52
N LEU A 371 15.20 -24.65 6.44
CA LEU A 371 15.85 -23.59 7.22
C LEU A 371 15.15 -22.24 7.00
N LEU A 372 14.97 -21.83 5.74
CA LEU A 372 14.32 -20.57 5.40
C LEU A 372 12.85 -20.52 5.82
N LEU A 373 12.07 -21.55 5.51
CA LEU A 373 10.65 -21.63 5.87
C LEU A 373 10.42 -21.62 7.37
N ARG A 374 11.39 -22.07 8.17
CA ARG A 374 11.27 -22.08 9.62
C ARG A 374 11.74 -20.78 10.25
N HIS A 375 12.90 -20.27 9.85
CA HIS A 375 13.59 -19.24 10.62
C HIS A 375 13.52 -17.84 10.03
N VAL A 376 13.39 -17.72 8.70
CA VAL A 376 13.46 -16.42 8.01
C VAL A 376 12.11 -16.00 7.46
N LEU A 377 11.55 -16.78 6.53
CA LEU A 377 10.37 -16.40 5.77
C LEU A 377 9.12 -16.14 6.63
N PRO A 378 8.87 -16.86 7.75
CA PRO A 378 7.75 -16.54 8.63
C PRO A 378 7.77 -15.11 9.21
N ARG A 379 8.94 -14.47 9.28
CA ARG A 379 9.13 -13.11 9.82
C ARG A 379 8.83 -12.01 8.81
N LEU A 380 8.74 -12.36 7.53
CA LEU A 380 8.53 -11.46 6.40
C LEU A 380 7.08 -11.57 5.91
N ASP A 381 6.41 -10.46 5.64
CA ASP A 381 5.09 -10.50 5.01
C ASP A 381 5.25 -10.67 3.50
N LEU A 382 5.49 -11.92 3.09
CA LEU A 382 5.63 -12.30 1.69
C LEU A 382 4.45 -13.17 1.27
N THR A 383 4.05 -13.03 0.01
CA THR A 383 3.00 -13.87 -0.57
C THR A 383 3.47 -15.32 -0.66
N GLN A 384 2.51 -16.24 -0.79
CA GLN A 384 2.80 -17.66 -0.98
C GLN A 384 3.67 -17.90 -2.23
N ASP A 385 3.40 -17.19 -3.32
CA ASP A 385 4.13 -17.34 -4.58
C ASP A 385 5.57 -16.87 -4.47
N VAL A 386 5.80 -15.71 -3.82
CA VAL A 386 7.14 -15.19 -3.54
C VAL A 386 7.92 -16.17 -2.66
N MET A 387 7.31 -16.66 -1.57
CA MET A 387 7.96 -17.65 -0.70
C MET A 387 8.28 -18.95 -1.44
N GLY A 388 7.35 -19.44 -2.26
CA GLY A 388 7.54 -20.62 -3.11
C GLY A 388 8.70 -20.46 -4.09
N ALA A 389 8.80 -19.30 -4.74
CA ALA A 389 9.89 -18.98 -5.65
C ALA A 389 11.25 -18.94 -4.92
N ILE A 390 11.32 -18.32 -3.73
CA ILE A 390 12.56 -18.23 -2.94
C ILE A 390 13.09 -19.61 -2.54
N ILE A 391 12.20 -20.54 -2.16
CA ILE A 391 12.64 -21.87 -1.71
C ILE A 391 12.86 -22.86 -2.87
N SER A 392 12.38 -22.55 -4.08
CA SER A 392 12.53 -23.41 -5.25
C SER A 392 14.00 -23.71 -5.57
N ALA A 393 14.27 -24.89 -6.13
CA ALA A 393 15.58 -25.20 -6.70
C ALA A 393 15.95 -24.23 -7.84
N ASP A 394 14.94 -23.74 -8.55
CA ASP A 394 15.06 -22.78 -9.67
C ASP A 394 14.92 -21.31 -9.20
N ARG A 395 15.20 -20.99 -7.94
CA ARG A 395 15.12 -19.61 -7.38
C ARG A 395 15.94 -18.56 -8.14
N ALA A 396 16.93 -18.98 -8.93
CA ALA A 396 17.67 -18.09 -9.82
C ALA A 396 16.77 -17.45 -10.89
N ASP A 397 15.64 -18.07 -11.24
CA ASP A 397 14.65 -17.54 -12.19
C ASP A 397 13.98 -16.25 -11.67
N CYS A 398 13.88 -16.08 -10.35
CA CYS A 398 13.45 -14.82 -9.72
C CYS A 398 14.62 -13.94 -9.26
N GLY A 399 15.82 -14.15 -9.83
CA GLY A 399 17.02 -13.37 -9.57
C GLY A 399 17.75 -13.73 -8.27
N VAL A 400 17.21 -14.61 -7.43
CA VAL A 400 17.81 -15.01 -6.17
C VAL A 400 18.88 -16.06 -6.41
N THR A 401 20.13 -15.64 -6.54
CA THR A 401 21.28 -16.54 -6.75
C THR A 401 21.93 -17.03 -5.47
N ALA A 402 21.65 -16.37 -4.33
CA ALA A 402 22.15 -16.78 -3.02
C ALA A 402 21.57 -18.13 -2.59
N SER A 403 22.39 -18.95 -1.94
CA SER A 403 21.97 -20.19 -1.32
C SER A 403 21.04 -19.93 -0.12
N PRO A 404 20.21 -20.91 0.28
CA PRO A 404 19.36 -20.75 1.45
C PRO A 404 20.12 -20.43 2.74
N GLU A 405 21.33 -20.96 2.91
CA GLU A 405 22.20 -20.70 4.06
C GLU A 405 22.73 -19.26 4.03
N GLU A 406 23.13 -18.76 2.86
CA GLU A 406 23.53 -17.36 2.67
C GLU A 406 22.36 -16.40 2.95
N ILE A 407 21.14 -16.73 2.49
CA ILE A 407 19.94 -15.94 2.79
C ILE A 407 19.62 -15.97 4.29
N ALA A 408 19.79 -17.11 4.95
CA ALA A 408 19.58 -17.21 6.38
C ALA A 408 20.57 -16.37 7.19
N HIS A 409 21.81 -16.24 6.71
CA HIS A 409 22.84 -15.40 7.32
C HIS A 409 22.72 -13.92 6.92
N ASN A 410 22.19 -13.62 5.75
CA ASN A 410 21.93 -12.27 5.26
C ASN A 410 20.54 -12.19 4.59
N PRO A 411 19.46 -12.00 5.37
CA PRO A 411 18.12 -11.89 4.82
C PRO A 411 17.93 -10.69 3.88
N TYR A 412 18.75 -9.64 4.00
CA TYR A 412 18.71 -8.47 3.12
C TYR A 412 19.08 -8.78 1.66
N SER A 413 19.76 -9.91 1.41
CA SER A 413 19.96 -10.43 0.05
C SER A 413 18.64 -10.62 -0.71
N LEU A 414 17.51 -10.85 -0.03
CA LEU A 414 16.19 -10.94 -0.67
C LEU A 414 15.75 -9.61 -1.28
N ALA A 415 15.94 -8.50 -0.58
CA ALA A 415 15.65 -7.16 -1.12
C ALA A 415 16.65 -6.76 -2.22
N GLU A 416 17.90 -7.22 -2.10
CA GLU A 416 18.93 -7.00 -3.11
C GLU A 416 18.66 -7.82 -4.38
N MET A 417 18.23 -9.07 -4.30
CA MET A 417 18.27 -9.98 -5.46
C MET A 417 16.89 -10.24 -6.08
N TYR A 418 15.83 -10.33 -5.26
CA TYR A 418 14.53 -10.77 -5.76
C TYR A 418 13.99 -9.82 -6.84
N CYS A 419 13.63 -10.41 -7.97
CA CYS A 419 12.99 -9.77 -9.10
C CYS A 419 12.03 -10.80 -9.70
N GLY A 420 10.73 -10.61 -9.48
CA GLY A 420 9.69 -11.48 -10.03
C GLY A 420 9.42 -11.19 -11.50
N GLU A 421 8.14 -11.08 -11.88
CA GLU A 421 7.74 -11.03 -13.29
C GLU A 421 8.13 -9.70 -13.98
N SER A 422 8.35 -8.64 -13.21
CA SER A 422 8.70 -7.32 -13.73
C SER A 422 9.74 -6.62 -12.88
N LYS A 423 10.36 -5.57 -13.42
CA LYS A 423 11.34 -4.75 -12.68
C LYS A 423 10.76 -4.10 -11.41
N ASP A 424 9.44 -3.93 -11.35
CA ASP A 424 8.69 -3.38 -10.22
C ASP A 424 8.30 -4.46 -9.19
N ASP A 425 8.41 -5.75 -9.55
CA ASP A 425 8.04 -6.89 -8.71
C ASP A 425 9.23 -7.30 -7.85
N ARG A 426 9.51 -6.50 -6.81
CA ARG A 426 10.64 -6.64 -5.92
C ARG A 426 10.17 -6.74 -4.47
N ILE A 427 11.00 -7.35 -3.62
CA ILE A 427 10.81 -7.30 -2.17
C ILE A 427 11.33 -5.95 -1.68
N PRO A 428 10.48 -5.10 -1.07
CA PRO A 428 10.94 -3.83 -0.50
C PRO A 428 11.97 -4.06 0.60
N TRP A 429 12.95 -3.16 0.70
CA TRP A 429 13.95 -3.21 1.77
C TRP A 429 13.27 -3.14 3.14
N SER A 430 12.25 -2.26 3.27
CA SER A 430 11.51 -2.13 4.54
C SER A 430 10.77 -3.41 4.96
N THR A 431 10.32 -4.24 4.02
CA THR A 431 9.70 -5.55 4.32
C THR A 431 10.69 -6.49 4.98
N VAL A 432 11.93 -6.53 4.48
CA VAL A 432 12.99 -7.31 5.11
C VAL A 432 13.40 -6.70 6.45
N ASP A 433 13.65 -5.40 6.49
CA ASP A 433 14.09 -4.67 7.69
C ASP A 433 13.10 -4.84 8.86
N ARG A 434 11.79 -4.81 8.63
CA ARG A 434 10.77 -5.04 9.66
C ARG A 434 10.71 -6.49 10.16
N GLY A 435 11.13 -7.47 9.36
CA GLY A 435 11.24 -8.85 9.79
C GLY A 435 12.54 -9.15 10.54
N VAL A 436 13.65 -8.57 10.04
CA VAL A 436 14.99 -8.69 10.63
C VAL A 436 15.06 -7.94 11.95
N LEU A 437 14.64 -6.67 12.00
CA LEU A 437 14.61 -5.82 13.18
C LEU A 437 13.15 -5.55 13.61
N PRO A 438 12.53 -6.48 14.36
CA PRO A 438 11.14 -6.30 14.81
C PRO A 438 11.04 -5.20 15.87
N SER A 439 9.82 -4.73 16.13
CA SER A 439 9.54 -3.90 17.31
C SER A 439 9.93 -4.65 18.61
N PRO A 440 10.69 -4.03 19.53
CA PRO A 440 11.08 -4.64 20.81
C PRO A 440 9.87 -5.15 21.62
N ASP A 441 8.74 -4.44 21.53
CA ASP A 441 7.48 -4.81 22.18
C ASP A 441 6.92 -6.18 21.76
N LEU A 442 7.38 -6.75 20.64
CA LEU A 442 6.96 -8.08 20.17
C LEU A 442 7.77 -9.23 20.78
N GLY A 443 8.89 -8.93 21.46
CA GLY A 443 9.70 -9.91 22.19
C GLY A 443 10.42 -10.93 21.30
N GLY A 444 10.81 -10.56 20.08
CA GLY A 444 11.62 -11.40 19.20
C GLY A 444 12.97 -10.77 18.92
N GLU A 445 14.00 -11.59 18.92
CA GLU A 445 15.37 -11.16 18.60
C GLU A 445 15.52 -10.78 17.11
N PRO A 446 16.56 -10.00 16.79
CA PRO A 446 16.99 -9.78 15.42
C PRO A 446 17.30 -11.10 14.69
N LEU A 447 17.00 -11.14 13.40
CA LEU A 447 17.42 -12.27 12.56
C LEU A 447 18.92 -12.21 12.28
N ALA A 448 19.56 -13.38 12.25
CA ALA A 448 20.98 -13.55 11.90
C ALA A 448 21.94 -12.69 12.75
N GLU A 449 21.55 -12.36 13.99
CA GLU A 449 22.32 -11.51 14.90
C GLU A 449 22.68 -10.16 14.25
N ILE A 450 21.79 -9.65 13.40
CA ILE A 450 21.97 -8.36 12.72
C ILE A 450 21.64 -7.22 13.68
N ASP A 451 22.58 -6.29 13.82
CA ASP A 451 22.40 -5.05 14.57
C ASP A 451 21.94 -3.89 13.65
N GLY A 452 21.60 -2.76 14.27
CA GLY A 452 21.11 -1.58 13.55
C GLY A 452 22.09 -1.00 12.53
N ASN A 453 23.39 -1.07 12.80
CA ASN A 453 24.45 -0.50 11.96
C ASN A 453 25.27 -1.55 11.20
N ASP A 454 24.70 -2.74 10.99
CA ASP A 454 25.34 -3.88 10.34
C ASP A 454 25.61 -3.67 8.84
N GLU A 455 26.72 -4.19 8.34
CA GLU A 455 27.16 -4.08 6.94
C GLU A 455 26.15 -4.69 5.96
N ARG A 456 25.46 -5.77 6.35
CA ARG A 456 24.41 -6.43 5.54
C ARG A 456 23.23 -5.48 5.31
N ARG A 457 22.83 -4.78 6.36
CA ARG A 457 21.74 -3.80 6.32
C ARG A 457 22.13 -2.58 5.51
N PHE A 458 23.35 -2.07 5.71
CA PHE A 458 23.88 -0.91 5.01
C PHE A 458 24.03 -1.15 3.51
N ARG A 459 24.63 -2.28 3.10
CA ARG A 459 24.80 -2.65 1.69
C ARG A 459 23.46 -2.70 0.96
N SER A 460 22.46 -3.32 1.58
CA SER A 460 21.13 -3.43 0.99
C SER A 460 20.42 -2.08 0.86
N LEU A 461 20.62 -1.16 1.82
CA LEU A 461 20.17 0.23 1.69
C LEU A 461 20.84 0.95 0.52
N CYS A 462 22.15 0.79 0.34
CA CYS A 462 22.87 1.34 -0.80
C CYS A 462 22.31 0.82 -2.13
N VAL A 463 22.09 -0.50 -2.24
CA VAL A 463 21.49 -1.13 -3.43
C VAL A 463 20.09 -0.56 -3.72
N GLU A 464 19.27 -0.37 -2.69
CA GLU A 464 17.93 0.17 -2.83
C GLU A 464 17.93 1.63 -3.32
N HIS A 465 18.79 2.50 -2.75
CA HIS A 465 18.91 3.89 -3.18
C HIS A 465 19.46 4.01 -4.61
N LEU A 466 20.46 3.21 -4.99
CA LEU A 466 20.99 3.19 -6.35
C LEU A 466 19.93 2.79 -7.39
N ARG A 467 19.00 1.90 -7.02
CA ARG A 467 17.90 1.47 -7.92
C ARG A 467 16.86 2.54 -8.19
N ARG A 468 16.70 3.52 -7.29
CA ARG A 468 15.74 4.62 -7.48
C ARG A 468 16.13 5.56 -8.60
N GLU A 469 17.38 5.50 -9.05
CA GLU A 469 17.93 6.36 -10.10
C GLU A 469 18.49 5.55 -11.27
N PRO A 470 17.63 4.84 -12.02
CA PRO A 470 18.06 3.89 -13.05
C PRO A 470 18.82 4.54 -14.22
N ASN A 471 18.75 5.86 -14.36
CA ASN A 471 19.42 6.62 -15.42
C ASN A 471 20.87 6.98 -15.10
N HIS A 472 21.32 6.80 -13.84
CA HIS A 472 22.70 7.06 -13.43
C HIS A 472 23.51 5.77 -13.32
N THR A 473 24.74 5.77 -13.81
CA THR A 473 25.66 4.60 -13.75
C THR A 473 26.41 4.50 -12.43
N PHE A 474 26.64 5.63 -11.76
CA PHE A 474 27.32 5.73 -10.47
C PHE A 474 26.79 6.94 -9.71
N ARG A 475 27.04 6.97 -8.39
CA ARG A 475 26.73 8.10 -7.51
C ARG A 475 27.91 8.40 -6.60
N LEU A 476 27.98 9.63 -6.11
CA LEU A 476 28.93 10.00 -5.07
C LEU A 476 28.52 9.33 -3.75
N ALA A 477 29.49 8.72 -3.07
CA ALA A 477 29.29 8.10 -1.77
C ALA A 477 28.72 9.08 -0.74
N GLU A 478 29.15 10.35 -0.79
CA GLU A 478 28.69 11.41 0.11
C GLU A 478 27.18 11.68 -0.04
N ASP A 479 26.69 11.82 -1.27
CA ASP A 479 25.27 12.05 -1.55
C ASP A 479 24.42 10.87 -1.07
N LEU A 480 24.88 9.65 -1.34
CA LEU A 480 24.22 8.41 -0.93
C LEU A 480 24.11 8.32 0.60
N ILE A 481 25.19 8.64 1.33
CA ILE A 481 25.18 8.66 2.80
C ILE A 481 24.24 9.71 3.35
N VAL A 482 24.15 10.89 2.74
CA VAL A 482 23.21 11.94 3.18
C VAL A 482 21.76 11.45 3.08
N GLU A 483 21.41 10.79 1.97
CA GLU A 483 20.08 10.24 1.79
C GLU A 483 19.76 9.08 2.75
N ILE A 484 20.71 8.15 2.92
CA ILE A 484 20.57 7.02 3.85
C ILE A 484 20.44 7.52 5.28
N THR A 485 21.30 8.45 5.71
CA THR A 485 21.27 9.05 7.04
C THR A 485 19.93 9.71 7.29
N ARG A 486 19.45 10.50 6.31
CA ARG A 486 18.14 11.12 6.38
C ARG A 486 17.06 10.05 6.53
N ARG A 487 17.06 8.97 5.74
CA ARG A 487 16.08 7.88 5.91
C ARG A 487 16.15 7.26 7.31
N MET A 488 17.34 6.95 7.82
CA MET A 488 17.53 6.30 9.11
C MET A 488 17.10 7.15 10.30
N GLN A 489 17.44 8.44 10.32
CA GLN A 489 17.03 9.38 11.38
C GLN A 489 15.51 9.49 11.54
N HIS A 490 14.79 9.21 10.46
CA HIS A 490 13.34 9.31 10.40
C HIS A 490 12.60 8.02 10.77
N LEU A 491 13.31 6.89 10.92
CA LEU A 491 12.73 5.64 11.39
C LEU A 491 12.39 5.71 12.90
N PRO A 492 11.61 4.75 13.42
CA PRO A 492 11.43 4.61 14.86
C PRO A 492 12.77 4.39 15.60
N GLU A 493 12.87 4.87 16.83
CA GLU A 493 14.12 4.98 17.60
C GLU A 493 14.96 3.69 17.61
N TRP A 494 14.34 2.53 17.85
CA TRP A 494 15.02 1.24 17.91
C TRP A 494 15.58 0.74 16.55
N LYS A 495 15.21 1.38 15.44
CA LYS A 495 15.70 1.07 14.10
C LYS A 495 16.73 2.07 13.59
N GLN A 496 16.91 3.18 14.29
CA GLN A 496 17.84 4.23 13.85
C GLN A 496 19.28 3.69 13.89
N ALA A 497 20.08 4.14 12.93
CA ALA A 497 21.49 3.82 12.83
C ALA A 497 22.21 4.98 12.16
N GLU A 498 23.47 5.18 12.55
CA GLU A 498 24.35 6.17 11.94
C GLU A 498 25.29 5.47 10.96
N PHE A 499 25.18 5.85 9.70
CA PHE A 499 26.09 5.42 8.64
C PHE A 499 26.96 6.59 8.21
N SER A 500 28.20 6.31 7.84
CA SER A 500 29.14 7.31 7.33
C SER A 500 29.90 6.77 6.13
N THR A 501 30.57 7.64 5.38
CA THR A 501 31.38 7.22 4.22
C THR A 501 32.47 6.22 4.60
N ARG A 502 32.92 6.18 5.86
CA ARG A 502 33.90 5.20 6.36
C ARG A 502 33.41 3.75 6.27
N TYR A 503 32.09 3.52 6.25
CA TYR A 503 31.55 2.16 6.09
C TYR A 503 31.98 1.56 4.74
N PHE A 504 32.10 2.36 3.68
CA PHE A 504 32.61 1.87 2.40
C PHE A 504 34.07 1.41 2.46
N ASP A 505 34.87 1.94 3.39
CA ASP A 505 36.27 1.54 3.57
C ASP A 505 36.38 0.35 4.53
N VAL A 506 35.62 0.36 5.62
CA VAL A 506 35.67 -0.68 6.68
C VAL A 506 35.06 -1.99 6.19
N ASP A 507 33.95 -1.89 5.44
CA ASP A 507 33.18 -3.05 4.96
C ASP A 507 33.48 -3.35 3.48
N ALA A 508 34.58 -2.84 2.93
CA ALA A 508 34.90 -2.93 1.50
C ALA A 508 35.00 -4.37 0.96
N GLU A 509 35.32 -5.33 1.82
CA GLU A 509 35.47 -6.75 1.48
C GLU A 509 34.15 -7.55 1.60
N PHE A 510 33.06 -6.90 2.01
CA PHE A 510 31.71 -7.48 2.14
C PHE A 510 30.78 -7.06 0.98
#